data_AF-A0A6M0V6P3-F1
#
_entry.id   AF-A0A6M0V6P3-F1
#
_cell.length_a   1.000
_cell.length_b   1.000
_cell.length_c   1.000
_cell.angle_alpha   90.00
_cell.angle_beta   90.00
_cell.angle_gamma   90.00
#
_symmetry.space_group_name_H-M   'P 1'
#
loop_
_entity.id
_entity.type
_entity.pdbx_description
1 polymer ?
#
loop_
_entity_poly.entity_id
_entity_poly.type
_entity_poly.pdbx_seq_one_letter_code
_entity_poly.pdbx_strand_id
1 'polypeptide(L)'
;MSKKIAVVKFIKGSFDQEYSYFTEDETLNKDDLVIVQAGTSYGLAKFTRYSTNKIHVSKAEKWIIKNITPDVEEFEEKLFLGGFD
;
A
#
# COMPACT_ATOMS: atom_id res chain seq x y z
N MET A 1 -10.50 18.72 -9.48
CA MET A 1 -9.77 18.14 -8.34
C MET A 1 -8.55 17.40 -8.89
N SER A 2 -7.34 17.73 -8.45
CA SER A 2 -6.14 17.03 -8.91
C SER A 2 -6.14 15.63 -8.30
N LYS A 3 -6.35 14.59 -9.11
CA LYS A 3 -6.32 13.19 -8.64
C LYS A 3 -4.93 12.90 -8.08
N LYS A 4 -4.82 12.80 -6.76
CA LYS A 4 -3.63 12.29 -6.08
C LYS A 4 -3.61 10.78 -6.28
N ILE A 5 -2.47 10.22 -6.67
CA ILE A 5 -2.24 8.77 -6.71
C ILE A 5 -1.37 8.37 -5.53
N ALA A 6 -1.39 7.10 -5.17
CA ALA A 6 -0.46 6.51 -4.22
C ALA A 6 0.72 5.89 -4.97
N VAL A 7 1.93 6.13 -4.46
CA VAL A 7 3.15 5.47 -4.91
C VAL A 7 3.51 4.39 -3.90
N VAL A 8 3.75 3.17 -4.38
CA VAL A 8 4.07 2.00 -3.56
C VAL A 8 5.32 1.28 -4.05
N LYS A 9 5.91 0.45 -3.18
CA LYS A 9 7.01 -0.46 -3.49
C LYS A 9 6.66 -1.87 -3.03
N PHE A 10 6.87 -2.88 -3.89
CA PHE A 10 6.61 -4.27 -3.51
C PHE A 10 7.66 -4.79 -2.53
N ILE A 11 7.23 -5.49 -1.49
CA ILE A 11 8.10 -5.97 -0.40
C ILE A 11 9.13 -7.00 -0.89
N LYS A 12 8.77 -7.82 -1.88
CA LYS A 12 9.65 -8.85 -2.48
C LYS A 12 10.01 -8.54 -3.93
N GLY A 13 10.04 -7.26 -4.31
CA GLY A 13 10.49 -6.84 -5.63
C GLY A 13 12.01 -6.98 -5.80
N SER A 14 12.46 -7.47 -6.96
CA SER A 14 13.89 -7.61 -7.27
C SER A 14 14.62 -6.26 -7.41
N PHE A 15 13.87 -5.16 -7.54
CA PHE A 15 14.38 -3.80 -7.70
C PHE A 15 13.58 -2.83 -6.83
N ASP A 16 14.21 -1.72 -6.43
CA ASP A 16 13.62 -0.62 -5.64
C ASP A 16 12.62 0.23 -6.46
N GLN A 17 11.82 -0.45 -7.30
CA GLN A 17 10.94 0.16 -8.27
C GLN A 17 9.66 0.66 -7.61
N GLU A 18 9.31 1.90 -7.95
CA GLU A 18 8.06 2.54 -7.55
C GLU A 18 6.94 2.30 -8.56
N TYR A 19 5.75 2.04 -8.05
CA TYR A 19 4.54 1.80 -8.84
C TYR A 19 3.43 2.75 -8.42
N SER A 20 2.64 3.22 -9.38
CA SER A 20 1.55 4.17 -9.16
C SER A 20 0.21 3.44 -9.11
N TYR A 21 -0.57 3.70 -8.07
CA TYR A 21 -1.88 3.10 -7.83
C TYR A 21 -2.91 4.18 -7.48
N PHE A 22 -4.15 3.93 -7.86
CA PHE A 22 -5.29 4.67 -7.32
C PHE A 22 -5.59 4.22 -5.89
N THR A 23 -6.11 5.14 -5.09
CA THR A 23 -6.59 4.85 -3.74
C THR A 23 -7.68 5.85 -3.39
N GLU A 24 -8.68 5.40 -2.61
CA GLU A 24 -9.65 6.28 -1.95
C GLU A 24 -9.21 6.65 -0.54
N ASP A 25 -8.23 5.92 0.01
CA ASP A 25 -7.63 6.20 1.31
C ASP A 25 -6.67 7.39 1.19
N GLU A 26 -7.00 8.49 1.87
CA GLU A 26 -6.22 9.74 1.97
C GLU A 26 -5.36 9.82 3.24
N THR A 27 -5.38 8.77 4.07
CA THR A 27 -4.76 8.72 5.39
C THR A 27 -3.57 7.77 5.50
N LEU A 28 -3.11 7.21 4.38
CA LEU A 28 -1.96 6.30 4.36
C LEU A 28 -0.68 7.01 4.81
N ASN A 29 0.05 6.34 5.70
CA ASN A 29 1.35 6.79 6.17
C ASN A 29 2.48 6.05 5.45
N LYS A 30 3.64 6.69 5.39
CA LYS A 30 4.84 6.09 4.82
C LYS A 30 5.12 4.75 5.52
N ASP A 31 5.43 3.73 4.73
CA ASP A 31 5.71 2.35 5.13
C ASP A 31 4.48 1.52 5.54
N ASP A 32 3.25 2.07 5.45
CA ASP A 32 2.01 1.29 5.60
C ASP A 32 1.99 0.09 4.64
N LEU A 33 1.62 -1.06 5.19
CA LEU A 33 1.40 -2.30 4.46
C LEU A 33 0.05 -2.24 3.75
N VAL A 34 0.09 -2.33 2.42
CA VAL A 34 -1.10 -2.25 1.58
C VAL A 34 -1.22 -3.46 0.65
N ILE A 35 -2.45 -3.93 0.48
CA ILE A 35 -2.81 -4.90 -0.55
C ILE A 35 -3.16 -4.16 -1.83
N VAL A 36 -2.54 -4.55 -2.93
CA VAL A 36 -2.70 -3.93 -4.25
C VAL A 36 -3.09 -4.94 -5.31
N GLN A 37 -3.82 -4.51 -6.34
CA GLN A 37 -4.11 -5.35 -7.50
C GLN A 37 -2.84 -5.63 -8.31
N ALA A 38 -2.59 -6.89 -8.66
CA ALA A 38 -1.40 -7.33 -9.39
C ALA A 38 -1.77 -8.25 -10.57
N GLY A 39 -2.41 -7.68 -11.61
CA GLY A 39 -2.85 -8.47 -12.75
C GLY A 39 -4.12 -9.26 -12.40
N THR A 40 -4.07 -10.58 -12.43
CA THR A 40 -5.17 -11.47 -12.02
C THR A 40 -5.12 -11.86 -10.54
N SER A 41 -4.14 -11.35 -9.79
CA SER A 41 -3.95 -11.62 -8.36
C SER A 41 -3.82 -10.33 -7.56
N TYR A 42 -3.46 -10.48 -6.28
CA TYR A 42 -3.16 -9.39 -5.37
C TYR A 42 -1.72 -9.52 -4.86
N GLY A 43 -1.11 -8.39 -4.54
CA GLY A 43 0.23 -8.34 -3.98
C GLY A 43 0.30 -7.46 -2.73
N LEU A 44 1.34 -7.69 -1.94
CA LEU A 44 1.65 -6.90 -0.76
C LEU A 44 2.74 -5.87 -1.09
N ALA A 45 2.48 -4.61 -0.78
CA ALA A 45 3.39 -3.50 -1.02
C ALA A 45 3.45 -2.56 0.20
N LYS A 46 4.45 -1.70 0.22
CA LYS A 46 4.57 -0.59 1.17
C LYS A 46 4.19 0.71 0.51
N PHE A 47 3.33 1.48 1.15
CA PHE A 47 3.06 2.84 0.73
C PHE A 47 4.30 3.71 0.92
N THR A 48 4.58 4.57 -0.06
CA THR A 48 5.72 5.49 -0.01
C THR A 48 5.26 6.93 0.14
N ARG A 49 4.39 7.41 -0.76
CA ARG A 49 3.87 8.78 -0.75
C ARG A 49 2.69 8.95 -1.69
N TYR A 50 1.90 9.99 -1.47
CA TYR A 50 1.01 10.51 -2.50
C TYR A 50 1.79 11.31 -3.53
N SER A 51 1.31 11.30 -4.78
CA SER A 51 1.89 12.08 -5.86
C SER A 51 0.82 12.67 -6.76
N THR A 52 1.06 13.91 -7.20
CA THR A 52 0.28 14.59 -8.26
C THR A 52 1.09 14.74 -9.55
N ASN A 53 2.30 14.18 -9.61
CA ASN A 53 3.12 14.20 -10.81
C ASN A 53 2.39 13.53 -11.97
N LYS A 54 2.27 14.23 -13.11
CA LYS A 54 1.56 13.76 -14.31
C LYS A 54 2.02 12.38 -14.78
N ILE A 55 3.30 12.07 -14.69
CA ILE A 55 3.87 10.77 -15.08
C ILE A 55 3.34 9.64 -14.19
N HIS A 56 3.24 9.88 -12.89
CA HIS A 56 2.70 8.88 -11.97
C HIS A 56 1.19 8.73 -12.15
N VAL A 57 0.48 9.85 -12.35
CA VAL A 57 -0.96 9.84 -12.60
C VAL A 57 -1.27 9.05 -13.87
N SER A 58 -0.48 9.20 -14.95
CA SER A 58 -0.70 8.46 -16.19
C SER A 58 -0.32 6.98 -16.12
N LYS A 59 0.52 6.58 -15.16
CA LYS A 59 0.95 5.19 -14.95
C LYS A 59 0.04 4.42 -13.98
N ALA A 60 -0.85 5.10 -13.28
CA ALA A 60 -1.80 4.45 -12.39
C ALA A 60 -2.91 3.78 -13.21
N GLU A 61 -2.98 2.45 -13.14
CA GLU A 61 -4.00 1.64 -13.84
C GLU A 61 -4.79 0.75 -12.87
N LYS A 62 -4.30 0.62 -11.63
CA LYS A 62 -4.75 -0.36 -10.65
C LYS A 62 -4.95 0.30 -9.29
N TRP A 63 -5.66 -0.39 -8.40
CA TRP A 63 -6.07 0.16 -7.11
C TRP A 63 -5.34 -0.48 -5.92
N ILE A 64 -5.10 0.32 -4.89
CA ILE A 64 -4.93 -0.14 -3.52
C ILE A 64 -6.30 -0.63 -3.04
N ILE A 65 -6.34 -1.82 -2.47
CA ILE A 65 -7.57 -2.48 -2.02
C ILE A 65 -7.77 -2.31 -0.52
N LYS A 66 -6.70 -2.37 0.27
CA LYS A 66 -6.79 -2.29 1.73
C LYS A 66 -5.45 -1.86 2.35
N ASN A 67 -5.50 -0.98 3.34
CA ASN A 67 -4.43 -0.81 4.33
C ASN A 67 -4.56 -1.90 5.40
N ILE A 68 -3.55 -2.75 5.53
CA ILE A 68 -3.55 -3.86 6.49
C ILE A 68 -2.66 -3.60 7.70
N THR A 69 -1.99 -2.45 7.76
CA THR A 69 -1.10 -2.09 8.89
C THR A 69 -1.82 -2.20 10.23
N PRO A 70 -3.05 -1.66 10.41
CA PRO A 70 -3.74 -1.78 11.69
C PRO A 70 -4.07 -3.23 12.07
N ASP A 71 -4.42 -4.07 11.09
CA ASP A 71 -4.71 -5.49 11.35
C ASP A 71 -3.44 -6.23 11.83
N VAL A 72 -2.27 -5.87 11.28
CA VAL A 72 -0.98 -6.45 11.66
C VAL A 72 -0.57 -6.01 13.05
N GLU A 73 -0.68 -4.71 13.36
CA GLU A 73 -0.36 -4.15 14.67
C GLU A 73 -1.25 -4.77 15.76
N GLU A 74 -2.56 -4.90 15.52
CA GLU A 74 -3.50 -5.55 16.44
C GLU A 74 -3.11 -7.03 16.69
N PHE A 75 -2.68 -7.74 15.64
CA PHE A 75 -2.25 -9.12 15.77
C PHE A 75 -0.93 -9.25 16.56
N GLU A 76 0.04 -8.37 16.31
CA GLU A 76 1.31 -8.35 17.05
C GLU A 76 1.11 -8.00 18.53
N GLU A 77 0.19 -7.08 18.84
CA GLU A 77 -0.17 -6.75 20.22
C GLU A 77 -0.79 -7.95 20.94
N LYS A 78 -1.69 -8.69 20.29
CA LYS A 78 -2.26 -9.94 20.83
C LYS A 78 -1.18 -10.99 21.13
N LEU A 79 -0.21 -11.15 20.23
CA LEU A 79 0.93 -12.04 20.44
C LEU A 79 1.77 -11.59 21.64
N PHE A 80 2.05 -10.28 21.74
CA PHE A 80 2.85 -9.71 22.81
C PHE A 80 2.20 -9.88 24.19
N LEU A 81 0.88 -9.72 24.29
CA LEU A 81 0.11 -9.86 25.54
C LEU A 81 -0.14 -11.33 25.93
N GLY A 82 0.38 -12.30 25.19
CA GLY A 82 0.18 -13.73 25.46
C GLY A 82 -1.25 -14.22 25.19
N GLY A 83 -2.00 -13.53 24.33
CA GLY A 83 -3.44 -13.77 24.08
C GLY A 83 -3.79 -15.04 23.29
N PHE A 84 -2.97 -16.08 23.36
CA PHE A 84 -3.20 -17.37 22.72
C PHE A 84 -3.22 -18.55 23.71
N ASP A 85 -3.24 -18.27 25.02
CA ASP A 85 -3.61 -19.25 26.07
C ASP A 85 -5.14 -19.35 26.26
#